data_AF-A0A9P1D945-F1
#
_entry.id   AF-A0A9P1D945-F1
#
_cell.length_a   1.000
_cell.length_b   1.000
_cell.length_c   1.000
_cell.angle_alpha   90.00
_cell.angle_beta   90.00
_cell.angle_gamma   90.00
#
_symmetry.space_group_name_H-M   'P 1'
#
loop_
_entity.id
_entity.type
_entity.pdbx_description
1 polymer ?
#
loop_
_entity_poly.entity_id
_entity_poly.type
_entity_poly.pdbx_seq_one_letter_code
_entity_poly.pdbx_strand_id
1 'polypeptide(L)'
;EDGDDSHAEATEVLPEKSDGKETMWTIPQVPQAETPGKDPAWHQKVDDLAHRGIRLGHILGFYQSLSEGTLRGDAGQKLMSHFTAEKHTTHDVVRSAIIPVPKSTPFGSCAYATLAEGNAPCLATVMVSHHWRNLFCHLSAAVLAYALGETSYEATAESLTKKSFEELRQRLDRRDALQSTFWMCLFCVNQHASICGGLPAAPEQKENQSAEQFQELCDSHCREIHDPVTGKEFSACHCETTKHWNSSALCEMDKFDSMMAILDIQVPKVIQRKLSHVIVVDESFEVFSRIWVMAEIAKAQELELNQVALLYPPPDRLKIEVKDVKAKRRSQVPSSAALEVARVRDTLDIRNCKASRQEDVEAILGSIPDVNAFNERLKEVLFNEQSGILETWSAERCAGFFDVIDPLKDLVSVQQLSAPQAWQWKSLLNWEVILLW
;
A
#
# COMPACT_ATOMS: atom_id res chain seq x y z
N GLU A 1 0.96 21.05 -75.92
CA GLU A 1 -0.28 21.81 -76.14
C GLU A 1 -1.11 21.56 -74.90
N ASP A 2 -0.75 22.27 -73.82
CA ASP A 2 -1.40 23.52 -73.37
C ASP A 2 -2.79 23.18 -72.82
N GLY A 3 -3.21 23.55 -71.62
CA GLY A 3 -2.81 24.58 -70.68
C GLY A 3 -4.02 24.78 -69.76
N ASP A 4 -3.75 25.27 -68.55
CA ASP A 4 -4.69 25.63 -67.48
C ASP A 4 -5.96 26.39 -67.95
N ASP A 5 -7.11 26.17 -67.27
CA ASP A 5 -7.68 27.20 -66.37
C ASP A 5 -9.07 26.86 -65.76
N SER A 6 -9.15 27.15 -64.45
CA SER A 6 -10.28 27.79 -63.74
C SER A 6 -11.51 27.01 -63.22
N HIS A 7 -11.51 26.85 -61.89
CA HIS A 7 -12.53 27.17 -60.87
C HIS A 7 -14.04 26.88 -61.06
N ALA A 8 -14.60 26.11 -60.12
CA ALA A 8 -15.85 26.45 -59.41
C ALA A 8 -15.98 25.68 -58.07
N GLU A 9 -16.47 26.40 -57.06
CA GLU A 9 -16.66 26.00 -55.65
C GLU A 9 -17.63 24.81 -55.48
N ALA A 10 -17.29 23.91 -54.55
CA ALA A 10 -18.24 22.97 -53.96
C ALA A 10 -18.34 23.25 -52.46
N THR A 11 -19.46 23.87 -52.07
CA THR A 11 -19.95 24.00 -50.70
C THR A 11 -20.17 22.62 -50.08
N GLU A 12 -19.27 22.20 -49.20
CA GLU A 12 -19.50 21.08 -48.29
C GLU A 12 -20.36 21.52 -47.10
N VAL A 13 -21.50 20.87 -46.96
CA VAL A 13 -22.45 21.01 -45.87
C VAL A 13 -21.83 20.44 -44.60
N LEU A 14 -21.60 21.30 -43.60
CA LEU A 14 -21.20 20.89 -42.25
C LEU A 14 -22.33 20.08 -41.59
N PRO A 15 -22.06 18.89 -41.01
CA PRO A 15 -23.02 18.26 -40.14
C PRO A 15 -23.06 18.97 -38.78
N GLU A 16 -24.28 19.18 -38.32
CA GLU A 16 -24.68 19.90 -37.12
C GLU A 16 -23.96 19.42 -35.85
N LYS A 17 -23.66 20.40 -34.99
CA LYS A 17 -23.21 20.21 -33.60
C LYS A 17 -24.23 19.35 -32.85
N SER A 18 -23.86 18.13 -32.49
CA SER A 18 -24.56 17.41 -31.44
C SER A 18 -24.08 17.96 -30.09
N ASP A 19 -25.04 18.48 -29.33
CA ASP A 19 -24.85 19.00 -27.98
C ASP A 19 -24.09 18.00 -27.10
N GLY A 20 -22.96 18.46 -26.56
CA GLY A 20 -22.18 17.77 -25.56
C GLY A 20 -23.02 17.56 -24.30
N LYS A 21 -23.64 16.39 -24.21
CA LYS A 21 -23.98 15.78 -22.93
C LYS A 21 -22.77 14.97 -22.51
N GLU A 22 -21.99 15.51 -21.57
CA GLU A 22 -21.14 14.69 -20.71
C GLU A 22 -22.05 13.62 -20.10
N THR A 23 -21.99 12.41 -20.65
CA THR A 23 -22.57 11.23 -20.02
C THR A 23 -21.75 10.99 -18.77
N MET A 24 -22.26 11.46 -17.64
CA MET A 24 -21.83 11.09 -16.31
C MET A 24 -21.81 9.55 -16.25
N TRP A 25 -20.61 8.98 -16.29
CA TRP A 25 -20.38 7.55 -16.38
C TRP A 25 -20.83 6.89 -15.08
N THR A 26 -22.01 6.26 -15.09
CA THR A 26 -22.45 5.41 -13.98
C THR A 26 -21.59 4.16 -13.95
N ILE A 27 -20.70 4.11 -12.98
CA ILE A 27 -19.88 2.96 -12.60
C ILE A 27 -20.81 1.74 -12.40
N PRO A 28 -20.56 0.60 -13.07
CA PRO A 28 -21.19 -0.65 -12.68
C PRO A 28 -20.76 -0.94 -11.24
N GLN A 29 -21.67 -0.74 -10.30
CA GLN A 29 -21.48 -1.06 -8.90
C GLN A 29 -21.00 -2.52 -8.82
N VAL A 30 -19.79 -2.76 -8.29
CA VAL A 30 -19.59 -3.98 -7.51
C VAL A 30 -20.69 -3.91 -6.46
N PRO A 31 -21.59 -4.90 -6.32
CA PRO A 31 -22.72 -4.79 -5.43
C PRO A 31 -22.24 -4.26 -4.08
N GLN A 32 -22.69 -3.05 -3.73
CA GLN A 32 -22.50 -2.54 -2.38
C GLN A 32 -22.98 -3.64 -1.45
N ALA A 33 -22.10 -4.09 -0.56
CA ALA A 33 -22.48 -4.99 0.50
C ALA A 33 -23.34 -4.24 1.55
N GLU A 34 -24.41 -3.59 1.13
CA GLU A 34 -25.67 -3.77 1.84
C GLU A 34 -26.23 -5.11 1.39
N THR A 35 -25.61 -6.21 1.84
CA THR A 35 -26.24 -7.53 1.77
C THR A 35 -27.19 -7.61 2.96
N PRO A 36 -28.52 -7.58 2.77
CA PRO A 36 -29.45 -7.97 3.81
C PRO A 36 -29.12 -9.43 4.17
N GLY A 37 -28.66 -9.68 5.41
CA GLY A 37 -28.42 -11.05 5.90
C GLY A 37 -26.99 -11.40 6.35
N LYS A 38 -26.05 -10.44 6.45
CA LYS A 38 -24.76 -10.72 7.13
C LYS A 38 -24.91 -10.69 8.66
N ASP A 39 -24.25 -11.65 9.31
CA ASP A 39 -24.21 -11.86 10.76
C ASP A 39 -23.73 -10.57 11.48
N PRO A 40 -24.39 -10.10 12.56
CA PRO A 40 -23.88 -9.00 13.39
C PRO A 40 -22.41 -9.14 13.80
N ALA A 41 -21.93 -10.37 14.04
CA ALA A 41 -20.53 -10.63 14.35
C ALA A 41 -19.58 -10.27 13.19
N TRP A 42 -20.03 -10.42 11.94
CA TRP A 42 -19.27 -10.03 10.75
C TRP A 42 -19.09 -8.51 10.72
N HIS A 43 -20.17 -7.74 10.91
CA HIS A 43 -20.10 -6.27 10.91
C HIS A 43 -19.21 -5.74 12.04
N GLN A 44 -19.35 -6.32 13.24
CA GLN A 44 -18.49 -5.97 14.37
C GLN A 44 -17.02 -6.25 14.06
N LYS A 45 -16.71 -7.35 13.36
CA LYS A 45 -15.34 -7.70 12.98
C LYS A 45 -14.76 -6.73 11.94
N VAL A 46 -15.55 -6.28 10.96
CA VAL A 46 -15.10 -5.26 10.00
C VAL A 46 -14.79 -3.94 10.72
N ASP A 47 -15.66 -3.51 11.63
CA ASP A 47 -15.47 -2.27 12.39
C ASP A 47 -14.24 -2.35 13.32
N ASP A 48 -14.06 -3.47 14.02
CA ASP A 48 -12.85 -3.76 14.81
C ASP A 48 -11.58 -3.69 13.95
N LEU A 49 -11.62 -4.27 12.74
CA LEU A 49 -10.47 -4.24 11.83
C LEU A 49 -10.14 -2.83 11.32
N ALA A 50 -11.14 -1.99 11.08
CA ALA A 50 -10.98 -0.59 10.68
C ALA A 50 -10.34 0.26 11.81
N HIS A 51 -10.67 -0.05 13.05
CA HIS A 51 -10.13 0.62 14.25
C HIS A 51 -8.82 0.02 14.76
N ARG A 52 -8.12 -0.74 13.93
CA ARG A 52 -6.89 -1.42 14.31
C ARG A 52 -5.68 -0.98 13.48
N GLY A 53 -5.60 0.32 13.21
CA GLY A 53 -4.42 0.97 12.68
C GLY A 53 -3.26 1.02 13.69
N ILE A 54 -2.08 1.37 13.18
CA ILE A 54 -0.86 1.50 13.98
C ILE A 54 -0.16 2.83 13.66
N ARG A 55 0.31 3.53 14.68
CA ARG A 55 1.07 4.77 14.50
C ARG A 55 2.44 4.53 13.90
N LEU A 56 2.88 5.43 13.04
CA LEU A 56 4.19 5.38 12.39
C LEU A 56 5.35 5.29 13.39
N GLY A 57 5.24 5.99 14.53
CA GLY A 57 6.23 5.90 15.60
C GLY A 57 6.42 4.47 16.13
N HIS A 58 5.37 3.66 16.17
CA HIS A 58 5.45 2.25 16.59
C HIS A 58 6.07 1.37 15.50
N ILE A 59 5.80 1.65 14.22
CA ILE A 59 6.46 0.97 13.10
C ILE A 59 7.98 1.22 13.13
N LEU A 60 8.40 2.48 13.26
CA LEU A 60 9.81 2.84 13.36
C LEU A 60 10.47 2.23 14.61
N GLY A 61 9.78 2.28 15.76
CA GLY A 61 10.26 1.69 17.00
C GLY A 61 10.42 0.17 16.94
N PHE A 62 9.49 -0.52 16.27
CA PHE A 62 9.59 -1.95 16.02
C PHE A 62 10.81 -2.29 15.15
N TYR A 63 10.98 -1.60 14.02
CA TYR A 63 12.12 -1.80 13.14
C TYR A 63 13.44 -1.53 13.85
N GLN A 64 13.53 -0.43 14.60
CA GLN A 64 14.71 -0.10 15.40
C GLN A 64 15.04 -1.23 16.38
N SER A 65 14.05 -1.71 17.13
CA SER A 65 14.23 -2.77 18.12
C SER A 65 14.70 -4.08 17.48
N LEU A 66 14.20 -4.37 16.29
CA LEU A 66 14.61 -5.53 15.48
C LEU A 66 16.07 -5.39 15.01
N SER A 67 16.43 -4.24 14.43
CA SER A 67 17.79 -3.94 13.93
C SER A 67 18.85 -3.88 15.04
N GLU A 68 18.47 -3.48 16.24
CA GLU A 68 19.36 -3.43 17.41
C GLU A 68 19.42 -4.76 18.18
N GLY A 69 18.60 -5.76 17.82
CA GLY A 69 18.52 -7.03 18.54
C GLY A 69 18.01 -6.86 19.98
N THR A 70 17.17 -5.85 20.20
CA THR A 70 16.55 -5.49 21.48
C THR A 70 15.08 -5.86 21.55
N LEU A 71 14.46 -6.26 20.43
CA LEU A 71 13.08 -6.74 20.38
C LEU A 71 12.91 -7.99 21.27
N ARG A 72 11.83 -7.99 22.06
CA ARG A 72 11.51 -9.07 22.99
C ARG A 72 10.11 -9.61 22.75
N GLY A 73 9.96 -10.93 22.92
CA GLY A 73 8.66 -11.59 22.94
C GLY A 73 7.96 -11.45 24.28
N ASP A 74 6.76 -12.02 24.34
CA ASP A 74 5.91 -12.08 25.52
C ASP A 74 6.59 -12.68 26.77
N ALA A 75 7.41 -13.72 26.61
CA ALA A 75 8.19 -14.33 27.69
C ALA A 75 9.57 -13.65 27.93
N GLY A 76 9.79 -12.45 27.37
CA GLY A 76 11.00 -11.63 27.57
C GLY A 76 12.24 -12.10 26.80
N GLN A 77 12.15 -13.20 26.06
CA GLN A 77 13.21 -13.70 25.17
C GLN A 77 13.50 -12.70 24.06
N LYS A 78 14.78 -12.55 23.70
CA LYS A 78 15.16 -11.78 22.52
C LYS A 78 14.65 -12.48 21.27
N LEU A 79 14.06 -11.72 20.36
CA LEU A 79 13.57 -12.20 19.08
C LEU A 79 14.47 -11.68 17.97
N MET A 80 14.73 -12.53 16.97
CA MET A 80 15.48 -12.19 15.75
C MET A 80 16.75 -11.38 16.00
N SER A 81 17.58 -11.76 16.98
CA SER A 81 18.86 -11.06 17.25
C SER A 81 19.85 -11.12 16.08
N HIS A 82 19.59 -11.99 15.10
CA HIS A 82 20.33 -12.16 13.85
C HIS A 82 19.69 -11.43 12.66
N PHE A 83 18.71 -10.55 12.90
CA PHE A 83 18.05 -9.79 11.84
C PHE A 83 19.07 -9.09 10.92
N THR A 84 18.76 -9.07 9.64
CA THR A 84 19.60 -8.54 8.56
C THR A 84 18.66 -7.95 7.51
N ALA A 85 18.79 -6.64 7.25
CA ALA A 85 17.87 -5.86 6.44
C ALA A 85 17.83 -6.31 4.97
N GLU A 86 18.95 -6.85 4.48
CA GLU A 86 19.18 -7.28 3.09
C GLU A 86 18.68 -8.70 2.81
N LYS A 87 18.29 -9.45 3.85
CA LYS A 87 17.93 -10.88 3.71
C LYS A 87 16.54 -11.22 4.22
N HIS A 88 16.09 -10.58 5.30
CA HIS A 88 14.81 -10.93 5.89
C HIS A 88 13.66 -10.23 5.17
N THR A 89 12.78 -11.06 4.63
CA THR A 89 11.50 -10.67 4.07
C THR A 89 10.51 -10.33 5.17
N THR A 90 9.39 -9.73 4.78
CA THR A 90 8.27 -9.46 5.69
C THR A 90 7.71 -10.77 6.25
N HIS A 91 7.66 -11.85 5.46
CA HIS A 91 7.27 -13.18 5.93
C HIS A 91 8.14 -13.67 7.10
N ASP A 92 9.46 -13.55 6.97
CA ASP A 92 10.41 -13.99 8.01
C ASP A 92 10.20 -13.22 9.31
N VAL A 93 10.01 -11.90 9.20
CA VAL A 93 9.72 -11.03 10.35
C VAL A 93 8.35 -11.33 10.95
N VAL A 94 7.35 -11.66 10.13
CA VAL A 94 6.04 -12.08 10.64
C VAL A 94 6.17 -13.33 11.50
N ARG A 95 6.84 -14.37 10.98
CA ARG A 95 6.99 -15.66 11.65
C ARG A 95 7.87 -15.58 12.90
N SER A 96 8.97 -14.82 12.84
CA SER A 96 9.99 -14.82 13.90
C SER A 96 9.86 -13.68 14.91
N ALA A 97 9.08 -12.64 14.61
CA ALA A 97 8.91 -11.48 15.49
C ALA A 97 7.45 -11.06 15.70
N ILE A 98 6.67 -10.83 14.63
CA ILE A 98 5.32 -10.25 14.79
C ILE A 98 4.33 -11.22 15.41
N ILE A 99 4.42 -12.52 15.10
CA ILE A 99 3.60 -13.54 15.78
C ILE A 99 4.07 -13.76 17.23
N PRO A 100 5.37 -13.90 17.52
CA PRO A 100 5.80 -14.14 18.91
C PRO A 100 5.57 -12.97 19.88
N VAL A 101 5.59 -11.71 19.42
CA VAL A 101 5.46 -10.54 20.31
C VAL A 101 4.08 -10.45 21.02
N PRO A 102 2.93 -10.46 20.32
CA PRO A 102 1.61 -10.31 20.92
C PRO A 102 0.96 -11.66 21.29
N LYS A 103 1.76 -12.69 21.59
CA LYS A 103 1.25 -14.04 21.89
C LYS A 103 0.56 -14.13 23.26
N SER A 104 1.18 -13.65 24.32
CA SER A 104 0.63 -13.69 25.69
C SER A 104 0.60 -12.29 26.26
N THR A 105 -0.44 -11.52 25.92
CA THR A 105 -0.62 -10.13 26.36
C THR A 105 -1.76 -10.02 27.38
N PRO A 106 -1.92 -8.88 28.07
CA PRO A 106 -3.12 -8.60 28.87
C PRO A 106 -4.45 -8.69 28.10
N PHE A 107 -4.40 -8.67 26.77
CA PHE A 107 -5.56 -8.76 25.87
C PHE A 107 -5.69 -10.16 25.23
N GLY A 108 -4.92 -11.15 25.72
CA GLY A 108 -4.78 -12.46 25.07
C GLY A 108 -3.84 -12.42 23.86
N SER A 109 -3.87 -13.46 23.03
CA SER A 109 -3.15 -13.47 21.76
C SER A 109 -3.88 -12.57 20.75
N CYS A 110 -3.24 -11.47 20.36
CA CYS A 110 -3.88 -10.39 19.60
C CYS A 110 -3.04 -9.96 18.39
N ALA A 111 -3.56 -9.05 17.58
CA ALA A 111 -2.78 -8.40 16.55
C ALA A 111 -1.66 -7.54 17.18
N TYR A 112 -0.56 -7.35 16.45
CA TYR A 112 0.52 -6.50 16.94
C TYR A 112 0.06 -5.06 17.16
N ALA A 113 -0.78 -4.51 16.26
CA ALA A 113 -1.35 -3.17 16.40
C ALA A 113 -2.16 -3.01 17.70
N THR A 114 -2.95 -4.04 18.08
CA THR A 114 -3.69 -4.05 19.35
C THR A 114 -2.75 -3.92 20.54
N LEU A 115 -1.64 -4.67 20.57
CA LEU A 115 -0.65 -4.54 21.64
C LEU A 115 0.03 -3.16 21.62
N ALA A 116 0.47 -2.71 20.44
CA ALA A 116 1.24 -1.48 20.27
C ALA A 116 0.43 -0.24 20.70
N GLU A 117 -0.87 -0.20 20.35
CA GLU A 117 -1.77 0.89 20.71
C GLU A 117 -2.44 0.69 22.08
N GLY A 118 -2.04 -0.33 22.87
CA GLY A 118 -2.60 -0.58 24.20
C GLY A 118 -4.10 -0.91 24.17
N ASN A 119 -4.56 -1.58 23.11
CA ASN A 119 -5.95 -1.92 22.82
C ASN A 119 -6.89 -0.69 22.68
N ALA A 120 -6.32 0.50 22.45
CA ALA A 120 -7.11 1.67 22.09
C ALA A 120 -7.53 1.59 20.61
N PRO A 121 -8.80 1.92 20.28
CA PRO A 121 -9.22 2.08 18.90
C PRO A 121 -8.35 3.12 18.17
N CYS A 122 -7.77 2.72 17.05
CA CYS A 122 -6.86 3.52 16.24
C CYS A 122 -7.32 3.45 14.78
N LEU A 123 -7.97 4.51 14.30
CA LEU A 123 -8.41 4.59 12.91
C LEU A 123 -7.22 4.83 12.00
N ALA A 124 -7.01 3.99 10.98
CA ALA A 124 -5.95 4.18 10.01
C ALA A 124 -6.30 5.26 8.98
N THR A 125 -5.35 6.15 8.71
CA THR A 125 -5.48 7.22 7.71
C THR A 125 -4.86 6.85 6.35
N VAL A 126 -4.08 5.76 6.33
CA VAL A 126 -3.41 5.24 5.14
C VAL A 126 -3.53 3.72 5.10
N MET A 127 -4.07 3.18 4.01
CA MET A 127 -4.04 1.77 3.67
C MET A 127 -2.72 1.44 2.97
N VAL A 128 -2.06 0.34 3.33
CA VAL A 128 -0.80 -0.08 2.71
C VAL A 128 -0.94 -1.46 2.07
N SER A 129 -0.85 -1.49 0.74
CA SER A 129 -0.74 -2.72 -0.04
C SER A 129 0.71 -3.11 -0.24
N HIS A 130 1.03 -4.37 0.05
CA HIS A 130 2.37 -4.91 -0.05
C HIS A 130 2.34 -6.43 -0.27
N HIS A 131 3.50 -7.03 -0.52
CA HIS A 131 3.66 -8.48 -0.56
C HIS A 131 4.68 -8.95 0.47
N TRP A 132 4.49 -10.16 1.02
CA TRP A 132 5.29 -10.64 2.15
C TRP A 132 6.69 -11.11 1.77
N ARG A 133 6.93 -11.38 0.48
CA ARG A 133 8.25 -11.75 -0.05
C ARG A 133 9.18 -10.54 -0.25
N ASN A 134 8.66 -9.31 -0.15
CA ASN A 134 9.52 -8.13 -0.12
C ASN A 134 10.36 -8.11 1.17
N LEU A 135 11.55 -7.51 1.08
CA LEU A 135 12.36 -7.21 2.25
C LEU A 135 11.57 -6.37 3.26
N PHE A 136 11.63 -6.74 4.53
CA PHE A 136 10.95 -5.98 5.58
C PHE A 136 11.50 -4.55 5.71
N CYS A 137 12.79 -4.37 5.39
CA CYS A 137 13.43 -3.06 5.26
C CYS A 137 12.73 -2.19 4.20
N HIS A 138 12.47 -2.74 3.02
CA HIS A 138 11.83 -2.01 1.94
C HIS A 138 10.39 -1.60 2.28
N LEU A 139 9.62 -2.52 2.88
CA LEU A 139 8.27 -2.21 3.35
C LEU A 139 8.27 -1.08 4.38
N SER A 140 9.14 -1.18 5.40
CA SER A 140 9.25 -0.16 6.44
C SER A 140 9.72 1.18 5.86
N ALA A 141 10.70 1.15 4.97
CA ALA A 141 11.22 2.32 4.29
C ALA A 141 10.16 3.01 3.43
N ALA A 142 9.34 2.26 2.69
CA ALA A 142 8.28 2.81 1.85
C ALA A 142 7.24 3.58 2.65
N VAL A 143 6.83 3.05 3.79
CA VAL A 143 5.86 3.71 4.69
C VAL A 143 6.46 4.99 5.30
N LEU A 144 7.73 4.93 5.73
CA LEU A 144 8.43 6.11 6.27
C LEU A 144 8.69 7.16 5.18
N ALA A 145 9.08 6.74 3.98
CA ALA A 145 9.30 7.60 2.82
C ALA A 145 8.00 8.30 2.40
N TYR A 146 6.89 7.57 2.35
CA TYR A 146 5.57 8.15 2.14
C TYR A 146 5.27 9.23 3.19
N ALA A 147 5.51 8.93 4.47
CA ALA A 147 5.32 9.89 5.56
C ALA A 147 6.35 11.04 5.58
N LEU A 148 7.41 10.94 4.79
CA LEU A 148 8.38 12.02 4.55
C LEU A 148 8.06 12.79 3.26
N GLY A 149 6.99 12.43 2.54
CA GLY A 149 6.64 13.01 1.25
C GLY A 149 7.67 12.70 0.15
N GLU A 150 8.41 11.61 0.28
CA GLU A 150 9.36 11.15 -0.72
C GLU A 150 8.65 10.38 -1.84
N THR A 151 9.19 10.43 -3.05
CA THR A 151 8.65 9.75 -4.24
C THR A 151 9.19 8.34 -4.45
N SER A 152 10.13 7.92 -3.61
CA SER A 152 10.84 6.65 -3.64
C SER A 152 11.43 6.39 -2.28
N TYR A 153 11.73 5.15 -1.95
CA TYR A 153 12.15 4.81 -0.59
C TYR A 153 13.60 4.33 -0.44
N GLU A 154 14.44 4.44 -1.48
CA GLU A 154 15.86 4.02 -1.41
C GLU A 154 16.64 4.78 -0.33
N ALA A 155 16.58 6.12 -0.31
CA ALA A 155 17.29 6.91 0.70
C ALA A 155 16.85 6.57 2.13
N THR A 156 15.55 6.37 2.32
CA THR A 156 15.00 5.96 3.62
C THR A 156 15.40 4.51 3.98
N ALA A 157 15.46 3.59 3.01
CA ALA A 157 15.97 2.23 3.22
C ALA A 157 17.45 2.24 3.61
N GLU A 158 18.28 3.06 2.97
CA GLU A 158 19.67 3.26 3.37
C GLU A 158 19.79 3.77 4.81
N SER A 159 18.97 4.75 5.20
CA SER A 159 18.95 5.26 6.58
C SER A 159 18.58 4.17 7.59
N LEU A 160 17.61 3.30 7.27
CA LEU A 160 17.25 2.16 8.12
C LEU A 160 18.40 1.16 8.25
N THR A 161 19.06 0.80 7.15
CA THR A 161 20.21 -0.12 7.13
C THR A 161 21.40 0.45 7.90
N LYS A 162 21.68 1.75 7.75
CA LYS A 162 22.72 2.48 8.48
C LYS A 162 22.37 2.76 9.94
N LYS A 163 21.16 2.38 10.39
CA LYS A 163 20.64 2.60 11.74
C LYS A 163 20.58 4.08 12.13
N SER A 164 20.33 4.96 11.16
CA SER A 164 20.15 6.41 11.35
C SER A 164 18.75 6.73 11.92
N PHE A 165 18.31 6.01 12.95
CA PHE A 165 16.95 6.09 13.49
C PHE A 165 16.63 7.46 14.09
N GLU A 166 17.61 8.08 14.75
CA GLU A 166 17.40 9.39 15.35
C GLU A 166 17.23 10.48 14.30
N GLU A 167 18.00 10.43 13.22
CA GLU A 167 17.84 11.34 12.08
C GLU A 167 16.46 11.16 11.41
N LEU A 168 16.05 9.91 11.16
CA LEU A 168 14.73 9.61 10.61
C LEU A 168 13.61 10.11 11.53
N ARG A 169 13.72 9.88 12.83
CA ARG A 169 12.75 10.35 13.83
C ARG A 169 12.64 11.86 13.83
N GLN A 170 13.76 12.58 13.79
CA GLN A 170 13.77 14.04 13.70
C GLN A 170 13.11 14.55 12.42
N ARG A 171 13.37 13.91 11.27
CA ARG A 171 12.75 14.29 9.99
C ARG A 171 11.23 14.08 9.99
N LEU A 172 10.76 12.97 10.57
CA LEU A 172 9.34 12.67 10.73
C LEU A 172 8.65 13.59 11.74
N ASP A 173 9.32 13.90 12.85
CA ASP A 173 8.79 14.78 13.90
C ASP A 173 8.60 16.22 13.40
N ARG A 174 9.54 16.73 12.58
CA ARG A 174 9.38 18.04 11.92
C ARG A 174 8.11 18.14 11.07
N ARG A 175 7.67 17.01 10.50
CA ARG A 175 6.44 16.87 9.71
C ARG A 175 5.21 16.46 10.53
N ASP A 176 5.34 16.28 11.84
CA ASP A 176 4.31 15.72 12.72
C ASP A 176 3.80 14.34 12.24
N ALA A 177 4.66 13.60 11.54
CA ALA A 177 4.26 12.38 10.84
C ALA A 177 4.27 11.14 11.74
N LEU A 178 4.92 11.19 12.90
CA LEU A 178 5.01 10.06 13.83
C LEU A 178 3.64 9.60 14.37
N GLN A 179 2.66 10.50 14.41
CA GLN A 179 1.28 10.21 14.81
C GLN A 179 0.39 9.75 13.65
N SER A 180 0.90 9.77 12.41
CA SER A 180 0.14 9.23 11.27
C SER A 180 -0.10 7.74 11.47
N THR A 181 -1.33 7.30 11.18
CA THR A 181 -1.79 5.93 11.42
C THR A 181 -1.92 5.19 10.10
N PHE A 182 -1.37 3.97 10.08
CA PHE A 182 -1.33 3.11 8.91
C PHE A 182 -2.07 1.82 9.18
N TRP A 183 -2.70 1.27 8.15
CA TRP A 183 -3.22 -0.08 8.15
C TRP A 183 -2.31 -0.95 7.29
N MET A 184 -1.71 -1.99 7.91
CA MET A 184 -0.83 -2.93 7.23
C MET A 184 -1.19 -4.34 7.71
N CYS A 185 -1.48 -5.26 6.78
CA CYS A 185 -2.04 -6.56 7.15
C CYS A 185 -1.17 -7.33 8.15
N LEU A 186 0.17 -7.24 8.05
CA LEU A 186 1.07 -7.89 9.00
C LEU A 186 0.88 -7.45 10.46
N PHE A 187 0.54 -6.19 10.70
CA PHE A 187 0.41 -5.63 12.06
C PHE A 187 -1.05 -5.59 12.52
N CYS A 188 -1.97 -5.31 11.61
CA CYS A 188 -3.37 -5.07 11.90
C CYS A 188 -4.19 -6.37 11.93
N VAL A 189 -3.85 -7.39 11.12
CA VAL A 189 -4.53 -8.68 11.25
C VAL A 189 -4.01 -9.43 12.47
N ASN A 190 -4.93 -10.05 13.22
CA ASN A 190 -4.58 -10.95 14.31
C ASN A 190 -4.00 -12.25 13.74
N GLN A 191 -2.68 -12.28 13.58
CA GLN A 191 -1.96 -13.45 13.06
C GLN A 191 -2.21 -14.72 13.91
N HIS A 192 -2.57 -14.57 15.19
CA HIS A 192 -2.96 -15.69 16.04
C HIS A 192 -4.32 -16.28 15.71
N ALA A 193 -5.25 -15.51 15.17
CA ALA A 193 -6.54 -16.00 14.70
C ALA A 193 -6.49 -16.49 13.24
N SER A 194 -5.32 -16.46 12.60
CA SER A 194 -5.14 -16.83 11.19
C SER A 194 -4.03 -17.86 11.01
N ILE A 195 -2.78 -17.42 10.87
CA ILE A 195 -1.70 -18.25 10.32
C ILE A 195 -0.70 -18.80 11.34
N CYS A 196 -0.79 -18.41 12.62
CA CYS A 196 0.28 -18.69 13.58
C CYS A 196 0.51 -20.19 13.88
N GLY A 197 -0.52 -21.02 13.71
CA GLY A 197 -0.56 -22.40 14.22
C GLY A 197 0.09 -23.45 13.31
N GLY A 198 0.53 -23.07 12.12
CA GLY A 198 1.08 -24.02 11.16
C GLY A 198 1.99 -23.38 10.12
N LEU A 199 2.85 -24.23 9.58
CA LEU A 199 3.66 -23.97 8.40
C LEU A 199 3.05 -24.72 7.20
N PRO A 200 3.29 -24.25 5.97
CA PRO A 200 2.91 -24.99 4.76
C PRO A 200 3.42 -26.43 4.81
N ALA A 201 2.66 -27.38 4.24
CA ALA A 201 3.13 -28.74 4.05
C ALA A 201 4.20 -28.79 2.94
N ALA A 202 5.08 -29.79 3.00
CA ALA A 202 6.04 -30.03 1.94
C ALA A 202 5.33 -30.28 0.59
N PRO A 203 5.85 -29.73 -0.53
CA PRO A 203 5.25 -29.97 -1.83
C PRO A 203 5.40 -31.44 -2.24
N GLU A 204 4.35 -31.98 -2.84
CA GLU A 204 4.36 -33.32 -3.45
C GLU A 204 4.64 -33.22 -4.94
N GLN A 205 5.49 -34.12 -5.45
CA GLN A 205 5.81 -34.18 -6.88
C GLN A 205 4.61 -34.74 -7.65
N LYS A 206 4.12 -33.99 -8.64
CA LYS A 206 3.03 -34.44 -9.52
C LYS A 206 3.59 -35.18 -10.74
N GLU A 207 2.85 -36.16 -11.26
CA GLU A 207 3.29 -37.00 -12.41
C GLU A 207 3.65 -36.19 -13.66
N ASN A 208 2.98 -35.05 -13.89
CA ASN A 208 3.20 -34.18 -15.05
C ASN A 208 4.17 -33.02 -14.80
N GLN A 209 4.88 -33.01 -13.67
CA GLN A 209 5.79 -31.94 -13.29
C GLN A 209 7.24 -32.31 -13.59
N SER A 210 7.94 -31.43 -14.30
CA SER A 210 9.38 -31.60 -14.56
C SER A 210 10.20 -31.54 -13.26
N ALA A 211 11.40 -32.11 -13.29
CA ALA A 211 12.30 -32.06 -12.14
C ALA A 211 12.69 -30.62 -11.78
N GLU A 212 12.88 -29.74 -12.77
CA GLU A 212 13.18 -28.33 -12.53
C GLU A 212 12.02 -27.62 -11.82
N GLN A 213 10.78 -27.81 -12.30
CA GLN A 213 9.60 -27.23 -11.66
C GLN A 213 9.38 -27.72 -10.23
N PHE A 214 9.67 -29.00 -9.97
CA PHE A 214 9.56 -29.53 -8.61
C PHE A 214 10.66 -28.97 -7.70
N GLN A 215 11.89 -28.81 -8.20
CA GLN A 215 12.97 -28.17 -7.44
C GLN A 215 12.63 -26.72 -7.09
N GLU A 216 12.07 -25.94 -8.02
CA GLU A 216 11.62 -24.57 -7.77
C GLU A 216 10.54 -24.50 -6.68
N LEU A 217 9.60 -25.47 -6.66
CA LEU A 217 8.61 -25.59 -5.59
C LEU A 217 9.26 -25.90 -4.24
N CYS A 218 10.22 -26.83 -4.20
CA CYS A 218 10.96 -27.17 -2.99
C CYS A 218 11.76 -25.98 -2.46
N ASP A 219 12.42 -25.22 -3.33
CA ASP A 219 13.17 -24.02 -2.96
C ASP A 219 12.24 -22.93 -2.43
N SER A 220 11.10 -22.71 -3.10
CA SER A 220 10.06 -21.79 -2.63
C SER A 220 9.50 -22.21 -1.27
N HIS A 221 9.22 -23.50 -1.09
CA HIS A 221 8.73 -24.04 0.18
C HIS A 221 9.76 -23.86 1.30
N CYS A 222 11.03 -24.18 1.03
CA CYS A 222 12.12 -24.02 1.98
C CYS A 222 12.21 -22.58 2.51
N ARG A 223 12.05 -21.58 1.62
CA ARG A 223 11.98 -20.15 2.00
C ARG A 223 10.75 -19.79 2.83
N GLU A 224 9.65 -20.54 2.73
CA GLU A 224 8.45 -20.28 3.55
C GLU A 224 8.52 -20.88 4.95
N ILE A 225 9.39 -21.86 5.16
CA ILE A 225 9.49 -22.57 6.45
C ILE A 225 10.82 -22.35 7.18
N HIS A 226 11.86 -21.83 6.53
CA HIS A 226 13.17 -21.56 7.16
C HIS A 226 13.54 -20.08 7.15
N ASP A 227 14.20 -19.67 8.23
CA ASP A 227 14.86 -18.37 8.34
C ASP A 227 16.08 -18.31 7.41
N PRO A 228 16.19 -17.27 6.54
CA PRO A 228 17.19 -17.23 5.47
C PRO A 228 18.63 -16.97 5.96
N VAL A 229 18.80 -16.59 7.24
CA VAL A 229 20.13 -16.29 7.81
C VAL A 229 20.63 -17.43 8.68
N THR A 230 19.75 -17.99 9.51
CA THR A 230 20.11 -19.07 10.44
C THR A 230 19.90 -20.46 9.85
N GLY A 231 19.09 -20.58 8.79
CA GLY A 231 18.69 -21.86 8.21
C GLY A 231 17.79 -22.69 9.13
N LYS A 232 17.30 -22.12 10.23
CA LYS A 232 16.43 -22.81 11.18
C LYS A 232 14.98 -22.71 10.73
N GLU A 233 14.24 -23.80 10.92
CA GLU A 233 12.81 -23.81 10.69
C GLU A 233 12.10 -22.85 11.65
N PHE A 234 11.07 -22.16 11.15
CA PHE A 234 10.23 -21.31 11.98
C PHE A 234 9.46 -22.16 13.02
N SER A 235 9.21 -21.59 14.20
CA SER A 235 8.41 -22.29 15.20
C SER A 235 6.92 -22.00 15.01
N ALA A 236 6.11 -23.07 14.95
CA ALA A 236 4.66 -22.92 15.01
C ALA A 236 4.24 -22.42 16.39
N CYS A 237 3.24 -21.54 16.42
CA CYS A 237 2.68 -21.01 17.65
C CYS A 237 1.62 -21.95 18.22
N HIS A 238 1.80 -22.34 19.47
CA HIS A 238 0.90 -23.24 20.22
C HIS A 238 -0.14 -22.50 21.07
N CYS A 239 -0.58 -21.30 20.66
CA CYS A 239 -1.65 -20.59 21.36
C CYS A 239 -3.01 -21.28 21.15
N GLU A 240 -3.92 -21.10 22.10
CA GLU A 240 -5.27 -21.68 22.06
C GLU A 240 -6.26 -20.87 21.20
N THR A 241 -5.82 -19.76 20.59
CA THR A 241 -6.66 -18.92 19.73
C THR A 241 -7.20 -19.71 18.54
N THR A 242 -8.53 -19.74 18.44
CA THR A 242 -9.27 -20.36 17.32
C THR A 242 -8.89 -19.70 16.00
N LYS A 243 -8.70 -20.53 14.95
CA LYS A 243 -8.40 -20.03 13.60
C LYS A 243 -9.70 -19.80 12.83
N HIS A 244 -9.81 -18.66 12.16
CA HIS A 244 -10.97 -18.28 11.38
C HIS A 244 -10.59 -18.11 9.91
N TRP A 245 -11.28 -18.84 9.02
CA TRP A 245 -11.08 -18.86 7.57
C TRP A 245 -12.27 -18.21 6.85
N ASN A 246 -12.19 -17.98 5.53
CA ASN A 246 -13.09 -17.12 4.73
C ASN A 246 -14.60 -17.43 4.84
N SER A 247 -15.01 -18.56 5.39
CA SER A 247 -16.42 -18.90 5.67
C SER A 247 -16.92 -18.43 7.04
N SER A 248 -16.04 -17.88 7.89
CA SER A 248 -16.35 -17.45 9.25
C SER A 248 -16.63 -15.95 9.31
N ALA A 249 -17.69 -15.57 10.02
CA ALA A 249 -17.96 -14.17 10.37
C ALA A 249 -16.79 -13.48 11.09
N LEU A 250 -15.90 -14.26 11.72
CA LEU A 250 -14.75 -13.78 12.49
C LEU A 250 -13.42 -13.81 11.72
N CYS A 251 -13.39 -14.30 10.47
CA CYS A 251 -12.18 -14.23 9.64
C CYS A 251 -11.82 -12.76 9.41
N GLU A 252 -10.54 -12.40 9.41
CA GLU A 252 -10.12 -11.01 9.16
C GLU A 252 -9.67 -10.79 7.70
N MET A 253 -9.23 -11.87 7.02
CA MET A 253 -8.57 -11.80 5.71
C MET A 253 -9.54 -11.51 4.55
N ASP A 254 -10.83 -11.82 4.72
CA ASP A 254 -11.89 -11.68 3.71
C ASP A 254 -12.69 -10.37 3.85
N LYS A 255 -12.19 -9.40 4.63
CA LYS A 255 -12.94 -8.18 5.02
C LYS A 255 -12.28 -6.87 4.61
N PHE A 256 -11.17 -6.92 3.86
CA PHE A 256 -10.37 -5.73 3.58
C PHE A 256 -11.14 -4.71 2.74
N ASP A 257 -11.92 -5.17 1.77
CA ASP A 257 -12.81 -4.35 0.95
C ASP A 257 -13.84 -3.55 1.77
N SER A 258 -14.46 -4.22 2.73
CA SER A 258 -15.48 -3.67 3.62
C SER A 258 -14.86 -2.76 4.67
N MET A 259 -13.67 -3.12 5.16
CA MET A 259 -12.89 -2.32 6.09
C MET A 259 -12.43 -1.02 5.44
N MET A 260 -11.94 -1.06 4.19
CA MET A 260 -11.58 0.13 3.42
C MET A 260 -12.78 1.07 3.22
N ALA A 261 -13.97 0.53 2.98
CA ALA A 261 -15.19 1.34 2.86
C ALA A 261 -15.57 2.02 4.19
N ILE A 262 -15.41 1.34 5.33
CA ILE A 262 -15.60 1.97 6.65
C ILE A 262 -14.58 3.09 6.86
N LEU A 263 -13.30 2.82 6.57
CA LEU A 263 -12.24 3.82 6.70
C LEU A 263 -12.52 5.06 5.83
N ASP A 264 -12.90 4.89 4.56
CA ASP A 264 -13.21 6.02 3.67
C ASP A 264 -14.36 6.89 4.18
N ILE A 265 -15.34 6.31 4.88
CA ILE A 265 -16.44 7.05 5.51
C ILE A 265 -15.98 7.77 6.79
N GLN A 266 -15.14 7.13 7.60
CA GLN A 266 -14.80 7.62 8.93
C GLN A 266 -13.61 8.59 8.94
N VAL A 267 -12.57 8.32 8.15
CA VAL A 267 -11.33 9.10 8.11
C VAL A 267 -11.58 10.58 7.79
N PRO A 268 -12.43 10.96 6.82
CA PRO A 268 -12.75 12.37 6.55
C PRO A 268 -13.37 13.09 7.74
N LYS A 269 -14.09 12.38 8.63
CA LYS A 269 -14.71 12.99 9.82
C LYS A 269 -13.68 13.33 10.89
N VAL A 270 -12.53 12.65 10.88
CA VAL A 270 -11.46 12.82 11.88
C VAL A 270 -10.40 13.79 11.38
N ILE A 271 -9.94 13.64 10.14
CA ILE A 271 -8.80 14.40 9.60
C ILE A 271 -9.16 15.33 8.45
N GLN A 272 -10.46 15.45 8.09
CA GLN A 272 -10.94 16.30 6.99
C GLN A 272 -10.32 15.98 5.63
N ARG A 273 -9.94 14.71 5.41
CA ARG A 273 -9.33 14.19 4.18
C ARG A 273 -9.77 12.76 3.91
N LYS A 274 -9.74 12.35 2.64
CA LYS A 274 -9.97 10.96 2.25
C LYS A 274 -8.88 10.03 2.79
N LEU A 275 -9.24 8.75 2.94
CA LEU A 275 -8.28 7.68 3.13
C LEU A 275 -7.25 7.69 1.99
N SER A 276 -5.97 7.53 2.32
CA SER A 276 -4.92 7.36 1.32
C SER A 276 -4.59 5.89 1.12
N HIS A 277 -4.07 5.54 -0.07
CA HIS A 277 -3.65 4.19 -0.40
C HIS A 277 -2.21 4.19 -0.92
N VAL A 278 -1.33 3.46 -0.25
CA VAL A 278 0.08 3.32 -0.62
C VAL A 278 0.35 1.90 -1.10
N ILE A 279 0.91 1.79 -2.30
CA ILE A 279 1.32 0.52 -2.91
C ILE A 279 2.84 0.46 -2.86
N VAL A 280 3.38 -0.49 -2.10
CA VAL A 280 4.83 -0.65 -1.96
C VAL A 280 5.34 -1.53 -3.10
N VAL A 281 6.06 -0.93 -4.04
CA VAL A 281 6.56 -1.58 -5.25
C VAL A 281 8.03 -1.94 -5.08
N ASP A 282 8.30 -3.24 -5.03
CA ASP A 282 9.64 -3.82 -5.02
C ASP A 282 10.31 -3.78 -6.41
N GLU A 283 11.61 -4.05 -6.46
CA GLU A 283 12.42 -4.02 -7.70
C GLU A 283 11.88 -4.96 -8.79
N SER A 284 11.26 -6.08 -8.40
CA SER A 284 10.70 -7.05 -9.34
C SER A 284 9.22 -6.84 -9.64
N PHE A 285 8.62 -5.78 -9.09
CA PHE A 285 7.19 -5.48 -9.24
C PHE A 285 6.30 -6.68 -8.88
N GLU A 286 6.77 -7.57 -7.99
CA GLU A 286 6.07 -8.80 -7.60
C GLU A 286 4.76 -8.46 -6.87
N VAL A 287 4.67 -7.29 -6.23
CA VAL A 287 3.44 -6.77 -5.63
C VAL A 287 2.24 -6.84 -6.60
N PHE A 288 2.45 -6.59 -7.90
CA PHE A 288 1.39 -6.64 -8.91
C PHE A 288 0.95 -8.06 -9.29
N SER A 289 1.71 -9.08 -8.90
CA SER A 289 1.34 -10.49 -9.06
C SER A 289 0.45 -11.01 -7.92
N ARG A 290 0.17 -10.20 -6.89
CA ARG A 290 -0.59 -10.63 -5.71
C ARG A 290 -2.06 -10.29 -5.87
N ILE A 291 -2.92 -11.31 -5.75
CA ILE A 291 -4.35 -11.12 -6.03
C ILE A 291 -5.04 -10.20 -5.01
N TRP A 292 -4.62 -10.27 -3.75
CA TRP A 292 -5.10 -9.37 -2.69
C TRP A 292 -4.75 -7.90 -2.99
N VAL A 293 -3.53 -7.62 -3.45
CA VAL A 293 -3.12 -6.27 -3.85
C VAL A 293 -3.97 -5.76 -5.01
N MET A 294 -4.26 -6.61 -6.00
CA MET A 294 -5.09 -6.19 -7.13
C MET A 294 -6.52 -5.87 -6.71
N ALA A 295 -7.08 -6.65 -5.78
CA ALA A 295 -8.39 -6.37 -5.19
C ALA A 295 -8.38 -5.04 -4.41
N GLU A 296 -7.32 -4.77 -3.63
CA GLU A 296 -7.13 -3.53 -2.88
C GLU A 296 -7.01 -2.31 -3.81
N ILE A 297 -6.24 -2.40 -4.90
CA ILE A 297 -6.12 -1.34 -5.93
C ILE A 297 -7.47 -1.07 -6.59
N ALA A 298 -8.19 -2.12 -6.99
CA ALA A 298 -9.51 -1.98 -7.59
C ALA A 298 -10.50 -1.33 -6.61
N LYS A 299 -10.49 -1.74 -5.34
CA LYS A 299 -11.37 -1.16 -4.32
C LYS A 299 -11.02 0.29 -4.02
N ALA A 300 -9.73 0.63 -3.93
CA ALA A 300 -9.28 2.00 -3.75
C ALA A 300 -9.70 2.89 -4.93
N GLN A 301 -9.72 2.36 -6.16
CA GLN A 301 -10.24 3.08 -7.32
C GLN A 301 -11.74 3.32 -7.22
N GLU A 302 -12.52 2.30 -6.81
CA GLU A 302 -13.97 2.41 -6.60
C GLU A 302 -14.32 3.48 -5.57
N LEU A 303 -13.51 3.60 -4.51
CA LEU A 303 -13.65 4.61 -3.46
C LEU A 303 -13.02 5.97 -3.84
N GLU A 304 -12.41 6.07 -5.02
CA GLU A 304 -11.70 7.27 -5.50
C GLU A 304 -10.66 7.78 -4.48
N LEU A 305 -9.86 6.85 -3.93
CA LEU A 305 -8.79 7.18 -2.98
C LEU A 305 -7.58 7.77 -3.71
N ASN A 306 -6.77 8.56 -2.99
CA ASN A 306 -5.45 8.93 -3.49
C ASN A 306 -4.52 7.71 -3.45
N GLN A 307 -4.24 7.12 -4.61
CA GLN A 307 -3.37 5.96 -4.75
C GLN A 307 -1.95 6.38 -5.17
N VAL A 308 -0.96 5.93 -4.40
CA VAL A 308 0.46 6.26 -4.60
C VAL A 308 1.30 4.98 -4.65
N ALA A 309 2.06 4.78 -5.73
CA ALA A 309 3.07 3.74 -5.80
C ALA A 309 4.43 4.29 -5.32
N LEU A 310 4.99 3.66 -4.29
CA LEU A 310 6.32 3.98 -3.75
C LEU A 310 7.31 2.95 -4.30
N LEU A 311 8.37 3.43 -4.97
CA LEU A 311 9.29 2.60 -5.76
C LEU A 311 10.67 2.44 -5.12
N TYR A 312 11.32 1.34 -5.49
CA TYR A 312 12.74 1.11 -5.29
C TYR A 312 13.36 0.41 -6.51
N PRO A 313 14.52 0.89 -7.01
CA PRO A 313 15.19 2.15 -6.68
C PRO A 313 14.39 3.39 -7.14
N PRO A 314 14.80 4.64 -6.80
CA PRO A 314 14.17 5.84 -7.33
C PRO A 314 14.14 5.82 -8.85
N PRO A 315 13.14 6.49 -9.44
CA PRO A 315 13.24 6.91 -10.80
C PRO A 315 14.58 7.58 -11.10
N ASP A 316 15.25 7.16 -12.18
CA ASP A 316 16.21 8.03 -12.83
C ASP A 316 15.54 9.39 -13.03
N ARG A 317 15.99 10.41 -12.27
CA ARG A 317 15.53 11.78 -12.49
C ARG A 317 15.71 12.05 -13.96
N LEU A 318 14.62 12.32 -14.68
CA LEU A 318 14.62 12.78 -16.06
C LEU A 318 15.62 13.94 -16.18
N LYS A 319 16.88 13.64 -16.51
CA LYS A 319 17.86 14.62 -17.00
C LYS A 319 17.49 14.95 -18.44
N ILE A 320 16.25 15.34 -18.67
CA ILE A 320 15.86 15.95 -19.93
C ILE A 320 16.15 17.44 -19.74
N GLU A 321 17.33 17.86 -20.19
CA GLU A 321 17.54 19.27 -20.51
C GLU A 321 16.48 19.66 -21.56
N VAL A 322 15.47 20.40 -21.10
CA VAL A 322 14.38 20.88 -21.94
C VAL A 322 14.95 21.87 -22.95
N LYS A 323 15.28 21.39 -24.16
CA LYS A 323 15.48 22.24 -25.33
C LYS A 323 14.30 22.21 -26.31
N ASP A 324 13.27 21.41 -26.05
CA ASP A 324 12.12 21.31 -26.96
C ASP A 324 10.79 21.18 -26.22
N VAL A 325 10.16 22.33 -25.96
CA VAL A 325 8.89 22.47 -25.19
C VAL A 325 7.67 21.89 -25.95
N LYS A 326 7.86 21.38 -27.17
CA LYS A 326 6.79 20.79 -28.00
C LYS A 326 6.90 19.27 -28.23
N ALA A 327 7.96 18.63 -27.73
CA ALA A 327 8.11 17.18 -27.88
C ALA A 327 7.38 16.44 -26.74
N LYS A 328 6.17 15.97 -27.06
CA LYS A 328 5.39 14.87 -26.46
C LYS A 328 5.69 14.52 -25.00
N ARG A 329 4.66 14.66 -24.14
CA ARG A 329 4.53 14.00 -22.83
C ARG A 329 4.80 12.49 -22.99
N ARG A 330 6.07 12.09 -22.98
CA ARG A 330 6.50 10.70 -22.90
C ARG A 330 6.26 10.24 -21.48
N SER A 331 5.83 8.99 -21.33
CA SER A 331 5.74 8.25 -20.07
C SER A 331 6.82 8.72 -19.08
N GLN A 332 6.40 9.13 -17.87
CA GLN A 332 7.32 9.58 -16.81
C GLN A 332 8.02 8.40 -16.12
N VAL A 333 7.87 7.19 -16.67
CA VAL A 333 8.52 5.97 -16.22
C VAL A 333 10.04 6.09 -16.42
N PRO A 334 10.87 6.23 -15.37
CA PRO A 334 12.31 6.04 -15.39
C PRO A 334 12.72 4.79 -16.15
N SER A 335 13.81 4.95 -16.90
CA SER A 335 14.44 3.89 -17.67
C SER A 335 14.73 2.65 -16.82
N SER A 336 15.13 2.83 -15.56
CA SER A 336 15.40 1.74 -14.61
C SER A 336 14.19 0.85 -14.32
N ALA A 337 12.96 1.39 -14.38
CA ALA A 337 11.73 0.65 -14.12
C ALA A 337 10.92 0.34 -15.40
N ALA A 338 11.30 0.91 -16.55
CA ALA A 338 10.54 0.80 -17.80
C ALA A 338 10.33 -0.64 -18.27
N LEU A 339 11.34 -1.50 -18.12
CA LEU A 339 11.24 -2.91 -18.50
C LEU A 339 10.23 -3.67 -17.62
N GLU A 340 10.26 -3.44 -16.31
CA GLU A 340 9.33 -4.08 -15.38
C GLU A 340 7.91 -3.55 -15.56
N VAL A 341 7.73 -2.24 -15.74
CA VAL A 341 6.42 -1.64 -16.05
C VAL A 341 5.85 -2.22 -17.35
N ALA A 342 6.67 -2.35 -18.40
CA ALA A 342 6.25 -2.99 -19.65
C ALA A 342 5.88 -4.46 -19.44
N ARG A 343 6.70 -5.21 -18.69
CA ARG A 343 6.41 -6.61 -18.33
C ARG A 343 5.08 -6.73 -17.59
N VAL A 344 4.82 -5.91 -16.58
CA VAL A 344 3.54 -5.93 -15.85
C VAL A 344 2.41 -5.57 -16.79
N ARG A 345 2.55 -4.53 -17.63
CA ARG A 345 1.52 -4.13 -18.61
C ARG A 345 1.12 -5.27 -19.54
N ASP A 346 2.10 -6.01 -20.03
CA ASP A 346 1.89 -7.09 -21.00
C ASP A 346 1.35 -8.37 -20.33
N THR A 347 1.70 -8.61 -19.06
CA THR A 347 1.40 -9.87 -18.37
C THR A 347 0.26 -9.78 -17.35
N LEU A 348 -0.21 -8.58 -17.02
CA LEU A 348 -1.26 -8.37 -16.01
C LEU A 348 -2.58 -9.00 -16.44
N ASP A 349 -2.94 -10.06 -15.74
CA ASP A 349 -4.26 -10.66 -15.70
C ASP A 349 -4.50 -11.17 -14.28
N ILE A 350 -5.60 -10.77 -13.65
CA ILE A 350 -5.98 -11.17 -12.29
C ILE A 350 -6.04 -12.69 -12.11
N ARG A 351 -6.32 -13.45 -13.16
CA ARG A 351 -6.34 -14.93 -13.15
C ARG A 351 -4.96 -15.53 -12.93
N ASN A 352 -3.90 -14.81 -13.28
CA ASN A 352 -2.51 -15.22 -13.11
C ASN A 352 -1.93 -14.77 -11.76
N CYS A 353 -2.68 -13.95 -11.00
CA CYS A 353 -2.25 -13.50 -9.69
C CYS A 353 -2.27 -14.64 -8.65
N LYS A 354 -1.43 -14.48 -7.62
CA LYS A 354 -1.15 -15.50 -6.62
C LYS A 354 -1.58 -15.03 -5.22
N ALA A 355 -2.01 -15.97 -4.39
CA ALA A 355 -2.09 -15.84 -2.95
C ALA A 355 -1.35 -17.01 -2.29
N SER A 356 -1.14 -16.95 -0.98
CA SER A 356 -0.53 -18.06 -0.24
C SER A 356 -1.46 -19.27 -0.13
N ARG A 357 -2.78 -19.07 -0.28
CA ARG A 357 -3.79 -20.13 -0.26
C ARG A 357 -4.64 -20.06 -1.52
N GLN A 358 -4.89 -21.19 -2.15
CA GLN A 358 -5.65 -21.23 -3.41
C GLN A 358 -7.10 -20.78 -3.22
N GLU A 359 -7.70 -21.07 -2.06
CA GLU A 359 -9.07 -20.64 -1.73
C GLU A 359 -9.23 -19.11 -1.71
N ASP A 360 -8.16 -18.37 -1.41
CA ASP A 360 -8.18 -16.89 -1.47
C ASP A 360 -8.24 -16.41 -2.91
N VAL A 361 -7.51 -17.08 -3.82
CA VAL A 361 -7.56 -16.82 -5.26
C VAL A 361 -8.97 -17.07 -5.79
N GLU A 362 -9.54 -18.23 -5.44
CA GLU A 362 -10.88 -18.63 -5.85
C GLU A 362 -11.96 -17.69 -5.30
N ALA A 363 -11.85 -17.27 -4.04
CA ALA A 363 -12.80 -16.35 -3.42
C ALA A 363 -12.81 -14.98 -4.10
N ILE A 364 -11.63 -14.41 -4.39
CA ILE A 364 -11.54 -13.11 -5.08
C ILE A 364 -11.99 -13.23 -6.53
N LEU A 365 -11.56 -14.27 -7.27
CA LEU A 365 -12.02 -14.45 -8.64
C LEU A 365 -13.53 -14.67 -8.71
N GLY A 366 -14.10 -15.39 -7.74
CA GLY A 366 -15.53 -15.63 -7.63
C GLY A 366 -16.34 -14.38 -7.27
N SER A 367 -15.73 -13.37 -6.64
CA SER A 367 -16.40 -12.11 -6.31
C SER A 367 -16.42 -11.12 -7.49
N ILE A 368 -15.63 -11.36 -8.54
CA ILE A 368 -15.53 -10.50 -9.73
C ILE A 368 -16.59 -10.95 -10.76
N PRO A 369 -17.63 -10.15 -11.05
CA PRO A 369 -18.71 -10.57 -11.96
C PRO A 369 -18.25 -10.72 -13.42
N ASP A 370 -17.34 -9.85 -13.87
CA ASP A 370 -16.75 -9.89 -15.19
C ASP A 370 -15.23 -9.67 -15.07
N VAL A 371 -14.50 -10.78 -15.16
CA VAL A 371 -13.05 -10.80 -15.01
C VAL A 371 -12.33 -10.07 -16.15
N ASN A 372 -12.89 -10.08 -17.37
CA ASN A 372 -12.28 -9.37 -18.50
C ASN A 372 -12.42 -7.86 -18.30
N ALA A 373 -13.64 -7.38 -17.98
CA ALA A 373 -13.85 -5.98 -17.70
C ALA A 373 -13.05 -5.49 -16.48
N PHE A 374 -12.86 -6.37 -15.48
CA PHE A 374 -12.01 -6.08 -14.32
C PHE A 374 -10.54 -5.90 -14.72
N ASN A 375 -9.99 -6.78 -15.56
CA ASN A 375 -8.63 -6.66 -16.06
C ASN A 375 -8.40 -5.38 -16.88
N GLU A 376 -9.34 -5.02 -17.76
CA GLU A 376 -9.25 -3.78 -18.53
C GLU A 376 -9.26 -2.56 -17.61
N ARG A 377 -10.11 -2.54 -16.57
CA ARG A 377 -10.09 -1.48 -15.55
C ARG A 377 -8.78 -1.43 -14.76
N LEU A 378 -8.23 -2.57 -14.35
CA LEU A 378 -6.93 -2.59 -13.68
C LEU A 378 -5.82 -2.00 -14.56
N LYS A 379 -5.81 -2.37 -15.85
CA LYS A 379 -4.86 -1.81 -16.81
C LYS A 379 -5.04 -0.31 -16.99
N GLU A 380 -6.28 0.18 -17.03
CA GLU A 380 -6.56 1.61 -17.07
C GLU A 380 -6.03 2.33 -15.81
N VAL A 381 -6.32 1.80 -14.61
CA VAL A 381 -5.87 2.38 -13.33
C VAL A 381 -4.35 2.45 -13.24
N LEU A 382 -3.65 1.42 -13.73
CA LEU A 382 -2.19 1.34 -13.62
C LEU A 382 -1.47 2.08 -14.75
N PHE A 383 -1.98 1.99 -15.98
CA PHE A 383 -1.23 2.34 -17.20
C PHE A 383 -1.86 3.46 -18.05
N ASN A 384 -2.93 4.11 -17.60
CA ASN A 384 -3.44 5.28 -18.32
C ASN A 384 -2.33 6.35 -18.44
N GLU A 385 -2.07 6.84 -19.65
CA GLU A 385 -0.95 7.76 -19.91
C GLU A 385 -1.05 9.09 -19.15
N GLN A 386 -2.26 9.49 -18.72
CA GLN A 386 -2.53 10.76 -18.04
C GLN A 386 -2.78 10.62 -16.54
N SER A 387 -3.19 9.44 -16.08
CA SER A 387 -3.63 9.24 -14.69
C SER A 387 -3.24 7.89 -14.11
N GLY A 388 -2.53 7.05 -14.85
CA GLY A 388 -2.12 5.72 -14.43
C GLY A 388 -1.13 5.80 -13.27
N ILE A 389 -1.31 4.94 -12.27
CA ILE A 389 -0.46 4.88 -11.07
C ILE A 389 1.01 4.68 -11.45
N LEU A 390 1.29 3.90 -12.49
CA LEU A 390 2.64 3.60 -12.97
C LEU A 390 3.12 4.55 -14.08
N GLU A 391 2.23 5.32 -14.73
CA GLU A 391 2.63 6.27 -15.80
C GLU A 391 2.85 7.70 -15.31
N THR A 392 2.14 8.08 -14.25
CA THR A 392 2.15 9.44 -13.70
C THR A 392 2.82 9.48 -12.34
N TRP A 393 4.03 8.93 -12.28
CA TRP A 393 4.90 9.03 -11.12
C TRP A 393 5.33 10.48 -10.92
N SER A 394 4.50 11.22 -10.19
CA SER A 394 4.78 12.61 -9.86
C SER A 394 4.92 12.78 -8.36
N ALA A 395 5.84 13.67 -7.99
CA ALA A 395 5.90 14.21 -6.65
C ALA A 395 4.55 14.79 -6.21
N GLU A 396 3.69 15.22 -7.14
CA GLU A 396 2.36 15.78 -6.87
C GLU A 396 1.44 14.77 -6.16
N ARG A 397 1.48 13.48 -6.52
CA ARG A 397 0.72 12.43 -5.81
C ARG A 397 1.21 12.20 -4.38
N CYS A 398 2.51 12.41 -4.13
CA CYS A 398 3.14 12.31 -2.81
C CYS A 398 2.97 13.62 -2.00
N ALA A 399 2.90 14.77 -2.68
CA ALA A 399 2.83 16.11 -2.08
C ALA A 399 1.43 16.44 -1.54
N GLY A 400 0.37 15.91 -2.17
CA GLY A 400 -1.01 16.07 -1.71
C GLY A 400 -1.29 15.62 -0.27
N PHE A 401 -0.37 14.88 0.36
CA PHE A 401 -0.46 14.51 1.77
C PHE A 401 0.06 15.61 2.73
N PHE A 402 1.04 16.43 2.33
CA PHE A 402 1.73 17.38 3.24
C PHE A 402 1.55 18.87 2.90
N ASP A 403 1.02 19.22 1.73
CA ASP A 403 0.95 20.62 1.25
C ASP A 403 0.09 21.57 2.12
N VAL A 404 -0.65 21.08 3.12
CA VAL A 404 -1.40 21.94 4.07
C VAL A 404 -0.62 22.21 5.36
N ILE A 405 0.50 21.52 5.64
CA ILE A 405 1.23 21.70 6.91
C ILE A 405 2.39 22.71 6.81
N ASP A 406 2.90 23.00 5.62
CA ASP A 406 4.21 23.66 5.48
C ASP A 406 4.34 25.01 4.71
N PRO A 407 3.30 25.73 4.24
CA PRO A 407 3.54 27.11 3.78
C PRO A 407 3.78 28.10 4.94
N LEU A 408 3.18 27.86 6.11
CA LEU A 408 3.19 28.83 7.23
C LEU A 408 4.32 28.59 8.23
N LYS A 409 4.83 27.37 8.39
CA LYS A 409 5.95 27.11 9.31
C LYS A 409 7.26 27.71 8.80
N ASP A 410 7.49 27.67 7.48
CA ASP A 410 8.65 28.30 6.86
C ASP A 410 8.54 29.83 6.79
N LEU A 411 7.32 30.40 6.69
CA LEU A 411 7.15 31.85 6.82
C LEU A 411 7.46 32.36 8.24
N VAL A 412 7.12 31.57 9.26
CA VAL A 412 7.38 31.91 10.67
C VAL A 412 8.86 31.70 11.05
N SER A 413 9.59 30.82 10.37
CA SER A 413 11.02 30.60 10.61
C SER A 413 11.91 31.64 9.91
N VAL A 414 11.46 32.19 8.77
CA VAL A 414 12.21 33.20 8.00
C VAL A 414 11.99 34.63 8.50
N GLN A 415 10.86 34.93 9.14
CA GLN A 415 10.65 36.22 9.81
C GLN A 415 10.92 36.10 11.30
N GLN A 416 12.02 36.70 11.78
CA GLN A 416 12.28 36.98 13.19
C GLN A 416 11.18 37.88 13.79
N LEU A 417 9.98 37.35 14.00
CA LEU A 417 8.89 38.05 14.65
C LEU A 417 8.94 37.74 16.14
N SER A 418 9.23 38.79 16.93
CA SER A 418 9.19 38.72 18.38
C SER A 418 7.81 38.25 18.86
N ALA A 419 7.81 37.41 19.90
CA ALA A 419 6.66 36.70 20.46
C ALA A 419 5.33 37.45 20.69
N PRO A 420 5.26 38.79 20.87
CA PRO A 420 3.96 39.45 21.09
C PRO A 420 3.03 39.53 19.86
N GLN A 421 3.54 39.36 18.64
CA GLN A 421 2.73 39.58 17.41
C GLN A 421 2.06 38.31 16.85
N ALA A 422 2.48 37.11 17.26
CA ALA A 422 1.92 35.85 16.75
C ALA A 422 0.47 35.58 17.22
N TRP A 423 0.04 36.18 18.33
CA TRP A 423 -1.30 35.96 18.89
C TRP A 423 -2.41 36.75 18.18
N GLN A 424 -2.09 37.88 17.52
CA GLN A 424 -3.11 38.70 16.86
C GLN A 424 -3.56 38.17 15.48
N TRP A 425 -2.81 37.24 14.87
CA TRP A 425 -3.14 36.70 13.54
C TRP A 425 -4.06 35.47 13.57
N LYS A 426 -4.16 34.77 14.70
CA LYS A 426 -5.08 33.62 14.85
C LYS A 426 -6.56 34.01 14.81
N SER A 427 -6.91 35.29 15.01
CA SER A 427 -8.31 35.74 15.07
C SER A 427 -8.83 36.44 13.80
N LEU A 428 -8.03 36.53 12.72
CA LEU A 428 -8.39 37.37 11.54
C LEU A 428 -8.41 36.65 10.20
N LEU A 429 -8.15 35.33 10.12
CA LEU A 429 -8.25 34.59 8.86
C LEU A 429 -9.62 33.90 8.74
N ASN A 430 -10.58 34.64 8.18
CA ASN A 430 -11.75 34.07 7.52
C ASN A 430 -11.31 33.28 6.28
N TRP A 431 -11.85 32.08 6.11
CA TRP A 431 -11.50 31.08 5.10
C TRP A 431 -11.81 31.41 3.62
N GLU A 432 -12.09 32.66 3.26
CA GLU A 432 -12.56 33.01 1.90
C GLU A 432 -11.46 33.39 0.88
N VAL A 433 -10.16 33.32 1.22
CA VAL A 433 -9.09 33.80 0.30
C VAL A 433 -8.29 32.67 -0.39
N ILE A 434 -8.58 31.39 -0.15
CA ILE A 434 -7.91 30.25 -0.84
C ILE A 434 -8.81 29.62 -1.91
N LEU A 435 -9.38 30.44 -2.80
CA LEU A 435 -10.11 29.95 -3.99
C LEU A 435 -9.70 30.63 -5.31
N LEU A 436 -8.61 31.40 -5.32
CA LEU A 436 -8.11 32.03 -6.54
C LEU A 436 -6.58 32.05 -6.57
N TRP A 437 -5.93 30.89 -6.56
CA TRP A 437 -4.56 30.71 -7.08
C TRP A 437 -4.37 29.29 -7.57
#